data_AF-X1GJ29-F1
#
_entry.id   AF-X1GJ29-F1
#
_cell.length_a   1.000
_cell.length_b   1.000
_cell.length_c   1.000
_cell.angle_alpha   90.00
_cell.angle_beta   90.00
_cell.angle_gamma   90.00
#
_symmetry.space_group_name_H-M   'P 1'
#
loop_
_entity.id
_entity.type
_entity.pdbx_description
1 polymer ?
#
loop_
_entity_poly.entity_id
_entity_poly.type
_entity_poly.pdbx_seq_one_letter_code
_entity_poly.pdbx_strand_id
1 'polypeptide(L)'
;EKKTLQNQVYILRNRIKNLDYQIYQSNLAIKDLGFQIEDTESSIEKTSLKIRDSRYQLANILQRIYEEDQKSLIEILLSEKELSDFFDDLMALEILNSKNQELLETIKSLKSSLESEKELLSEEKEDTERMVKIQALQKQESAKTKEEQEYFLKLTEAEYQKYLKEKEEIEKRAAEIRARIFELIGVPEAPTFGEALDIAKYVETITGVRPALLLAVMRQESNIGKNVGQCYLKNPSTGDGVVAFNGKIIKKVMAPGPPYSKRNDVKYFEQICEELGRDPYNTLVSCPMSYGWGGAMGPAQFIPTTWILYRDKVKTITGKAADPWNIKDAFLASALYLADYGATQ
;
A
#
# COMPACT_ATOMS: atom_id res chain seq x y z
N GLU A 1 -8.98 -38.29 21.33
CA GLU A 1 -9.42 -37.02 20.69
C GLU A 1 -9.89 -35.95 21.67
N LYS A 2 -10.77 -36.25 22.64
CA LYS A 2 -11.23 -35.26 23.64
C LYS A 2 -10.10 -34.57 24.43
N LYS A 3 -9.06 -35.31 24.85
CA LYS A 3 -7.84 -34.75 25.47
C LYS A 3 -7.05 -33.83 24.52
N THR A 4 -7.07 -34.12 23.22
CA THR A 4 -6.41 -33.31 22.18
C THR A 4 -7.15 -31.98 21.98
N LEU A 5 -8.48 -32.01 21.92
CA LEU A 5 -9.33 -30.81 21.86
C LEU A 5 -9.16 -29.93 23.12
N GLN A 6 -9.09 -30.53 24.30
CA GLN A 6 -8.81 -29.79 25.55
C GLN A 6 -7.46 -29.07 25.50
N ASN A 7 -6.44 -29.71 24.96
CA ASN A 7 -5.12 -29.10 24.81
C ASN A 7 -5.15 -27.95 23.77
N GLN A 8 -5.86 -28.12 22.65
CA GLN A 8 -6.02 -27.06 21.65
C GLN A 8 -6.75 -25.83 22.23
N VAL A 9 -7.83 -26.04 23.00
CA VAL A 9 -8.53 -24.96 23.70
C VAL A 9 -7.61 -24.26 24.71
N TYR A 10 -6.76 -25.00 25.43
CA TYR A 10 -5.78 -24.43 26.36
C TYR A 10 -4.75 -23.54 25.63
N ILE A 11 -4.21 -24.02 24.51
CA ILE A 11 -3.28 -23.24 23.67
C ILE A 11 -3.95 -21.97 23.15
N LEU A 12 -5.18 -22.06 22.65
CA LEU A 12 -5.93 -20.90 22.16
C LEU A 12 -6.22 -19.89 23.28
N ARG A 13 -6.54 -20.35 24.50
CA ARG A 13 -6.70 -19.46 25.66
C ARG A 13 -5.40 -18.71 25.99
N ASN A 14 -4.27 -19.40 25.97
CA ASN A 14 -2.97 -18.77 26.20
C ASN A 14 -2.62 -17.76 25.11
N ARG A 15 -2.88 -18.09 23.84
CA ARG A 15 -2.67 -17.18 22.71
C ARG A 15 -3.52 -15.92 22.82
N ILE A 16 -4.81 -16.06 23.13
CA ILE A 16 -5.72 -14.92 23.35
C ILE A 16 -5.21 -14.04 24.49
N LYS A 17 -4.80 -14.65 25.61
CA LYS A 17 -4.27 -13.92 26.76
C LYS A 17 -2.97 -13.16 26.43
N ASN A 18 -2.09 -13.75 25.62
CA ASN A 18 -0.88 -13.07 25.14
C ASN A 18 -1.24 -11.87 24.26
N LEU A 19 -2.15 -12.05 23.29
CA LEU A 19 -2.64 -10.97 22.44
C LEU A 19 -3.28 -9.84 23.27
N ASP A 20 -4.00 -10.17 24.35
CA ASP A 20 -4.54 -9.17 25.28
C ASP A 20 -3.45 -8.32 25.93
N TYR A 21 -2.35 -8.94 26.38
CA TYR A 21 -1.22 -8.20 26.95
C TYR A 21 -0.52 -7.33 25.91
N GLN A 22 -0.32 -7.83 24.69
CA GLN A 22 0.30 -7.07 23.60
C GLN A 22 -0.56 -5.85 23.20
N ILE A 23 -1.87 -6.04 23.07
CA ILE A 23 -2.82 -4.96 22.78
C ILE A 23 -2.80 -3.93 23.91
N TYR A 24 -2.82 -4.37 25.17
CA TYR A 24 -2.76 -3.47 26.32
C TYR A 24 -1.47 -2.63 26.32
N GLN A 25 -0.32 -3.28 26.14
CA GLN A 25 0.97 -2.60 26.07
C GLN A 25 1.02 -1.59 24.91
N SER A 26 0.54 -1.98 23.73
CA SER A 26 0.51 -1.10 22.55
C SER A 26 -0.41 0.10 22.76
N ASN A 27 -1.56 -0.07 23.43
CA ASN A 27 -2.44 1.04 23.78
C ASN A 27 -1.80 2.02 24.78
N LEU A 28 -0.96 1.53 25.70
CA LEU A 28 -0.18 2.41 26.58
C LEU A 28 0.85 3.20 25.78
N ALA A 29 1.55 2.57 24.84
CA ALA A 29 2.50 3.25 23.96
C ALA A 29 1.81 4.31 23.09
N ILE A 30 0.64 4.03 22.50
CA ILE A 30 -0.16 5.00 21.74
C ILE A 30 -0.52 6.21 22.61
N LYS A 31 -0.87 5.98 23.88
CA LYS A 31 -1.19 7.06 24.81
C LYS A 31 0.03 7.92 25.12
N ASP A 32 1.18 7.29 25.36
CA ASP A 32 2.45 7.97 25.62
C ASP A 32 2.90 8.81 24.42
N LEU A 33 2.88 8.23 23.21
CA LEU A 33 3.12 8.95 21.95
C LEU A 33 2.16 10.13 21.77
N GLY A 34 0.89 9.95 22.18
CA GLY A 34 -0.09 11.04 22.19
C GLY A 34 0.32 12.22 23.07
N PHE A 35 0.86 11.97 24.26
CA PHE A 35 1.37 13.02 25.14
C PHE A 35 2.61 13.69 24.58
N GLN A 36 3.56 12.92 24.01
CA GLN A 36 4.76 13.47 23.39
C GLN A 36 4.43 14.40 22.20
N ILE A 37 3.42 14.02 21.39
CA ILE A 37 2.92 14.86 20.29
C ILE A 37 2.34 16.17 20.83
N GLU A 38 1.51 16.11 21.89
CA GLU A 38 0.90 17.30 22.51
C GLU A 38 1.97 18.27 23.08
N ASP A 39 2.98 17.73 23.76
CA ASP A 39 4.11 18.51 24.28
C ASP A 39 4.94 19.15 23.15
N THR A 40 5.15 18.41 22.06
CA THR A 40 5.86 18.90 20.86
C THR A 40 5.06 19.99 20.16
N GLU A 41 3.74 19.84 20.02
CA GLU A 41 2.83 20.87 19.49
C GLU A 41 2.89 22.16 20.31
N SER A 42 2.84 22.05 21.65
CA SER A 42 3.00 23.20 22.54
C SER A 42 4.36 23.90 22.35
N SER A 43 5.41 23.12 22.13
CA SER A 43 6.76 23.64 21.88
C SER A 43 6.87 24.35 20.52
N ILE A 44 6.22 23.83 19.48
CA ILE A 44 6.11 24.47 18.16
C ILE A 44 5.34 25.79 18.26
N GLU A 45 4.25 25.83 19.02
CA GLU A 45 3.46 27.06 19.23
C GLU A 45 4.30 28.14 19.92
N LYS A 46 4.94 27.80 21.06
CA LYS A 46 5.83 28.71 21.78
C LYS A 46 6.97 29.21 20.90
N THR A 47 7.56 28.35 20.08
CA THR A 47 8.64 28.70 19.16
C THR A 47 8.13 29.62 18.04
N SER A 48 6.92 29.38 17.53
CA SER A 48 6.28 30.25 16.54
C SER A 48 5.98 31.65 17.07
N LEU A 49 5.59 31.76 18.36
CA LEU A 49 5.45 33.06 19.03
C LEU A 49 6.80 33.79 19.11
N LYS A 50 7.88 33.11 19.54
CA LYS A 50 9.24 33.70 19.58
C LYS A 50 9.73 34.18 18.21
N ILE A 51 9.40 33.46 17.13
CA ILE A 51 9.71 33.89 15.74
C ILE A 51 9.01 35.21 15.43
N ARG A 52 7.74 35.35 15.80
CA ARG A 52 6.95 36.57 15.58
C ARG A 52 7.54 37.75 16.35
N ASP A 53 7.87 37.54 17.62
CA ASP A 53 8.46 38.56 18.48
C ASP A 53 9.85 39.00 17.97
N SER A 54 10.68 38.04 17.56
CA SER A 54 12.02 38.32 16.99
C SER A 54 11.92 39.13 15.69
N ARG A 55 10.94 38.81 14.83
CA ARG A 55 10.67 39.58 13.60
C ARG A 55 10.24 41.02 13.91
N TYR A 56 9.41 41.21 14.92
CA TYR A 56 8.99 42.54 15.36
C TYR A 56 10.18 43.36 15.89
N GLN A 57 11.04 42.75 16.71
CA GLN A 57 12.26 43.42 17.21
C GLN A 57 13.22 43.80 16.08
N LEU A 58 13.43 42.90 15.10
CA LEU A 58 14.24 43.19 13.92
C LEU A 58 13.69 44.36 13.11
N ALA A 59 12.37 44.41 12.90
CA ALA A 59 11.73 45.51 12.18
C ALA A 59 11.98 46.86 12.89
N ASN A 60 11.85 46.90 14.22
CA ASN A 60 12.12 48.11 15.01
C ASN A 60 13.58 48.55 14.95
N ILE A 61 14.53 47.60 14.97
CA ILE A 61 15.96 47.91 14.85
C ILE A 61 16.28 48.47 13.46
N LEU A 62 15.76 47.84 12.40
CA LEU A 62 15.95 48.32 11.02
C LEU A 62 15.35 49.71 10.82
N GLN A 63 14.17 49.97 11.38
CA GLN A 63 13.57 51.30 11.36
C GLN A 63 14.44 52.33 12.08
N ARG A 64 14.99 51.98 13.25
CA ARG A 64 15.85 52.88 14.02
C ARG A 64 17.18 53.16 13.31
N ILE A 65 17.78 52.15 12.67
CA ILE A 65 18.97 52.31 11.82
C ILE A 65 18.65 53.30 10.68
N TYR A 66 17.50 53.14 10.02
CA TYR A 66 17.08 54.04 8.95
C TYR A 66 16.86 55.48 9.44
N GLU A 67 16.24 55.66 10.61
CA GLU A 67 16.04 56.99 11.21
C GLU A 67 17.36 57.67 11.59
N GLU A 68 18.32 56.92 12.14
CA GLU A 68 19.66 57.42 12.46
C GLU A 68 20.47 57.80 11.21
N ASP A 69 20.38 57.02 10.13
CA ASP A 69 21.06 57.29 8.85
C ASP A 69 20.53 58.55 8.13
N GLN A 70 19.32 59.00 8.46
CA GLN A 70 18.72 60.22 7.88
C GLN A 70 19.11 61.52 8.63
N LYS A 71 19.80 61.44 9.78
CA LYS A 71 20.18 62.64 10.55
C LYS A 71 21.22 63.48 9.81
N SER A 72 21.09 64.80 9.87
CA SER A 72 22.06 65.70 9.25
C SER A 72 23.33 65.85 10.10
N LEU A 73 24.48 66.17 9.47
CA LEU A 73 25.74 66.44 10.17
C LEU A 73 25.62 67.52 11.27
N ILE A 74 24.79 68.54 11.04
CA ILE A 74 24.56 69.63 12.00
C ILE A 74 23.77 69.12 13.21
N GLU A 75 22.78 68.26 12.96
CA GLU A 75 21.98 67.62 14.00
C GLU A 75 22.83 66.68 14.84
N ILE A 76 23.68 65.85 14.22
CA ILE A 76 24.62 64.96 14.92
C ILE A 76 25.57 65.78 15.82
N LEU A 77 26.14 66.87 15.31
CA LEU A 77 27.06 67.74 16.05
C LEU A 77 26.41 68.43 17.26
N LEU A 78 25.11 68.72 17.20
CA LEU A 78 24.36 69.36 18.30
C LEU A 78 23.78 68.36 19.31
N SER A 79 23.55 67.12 18.89
CA SER A 79 22.91 66.07 19.69
C SER A 79 23.91 65.29 20.54
N GLU A 80 25.10 65.04 20.01
CA GLU A 80 26.11 64.20 20.64
C GLU A 80 27.23 65.01 21.29
N LYS A 81 27.89 64.41 22.29
CA LYS A 81 29.04 65.03 22.97
C LYS A 81 30.31 64.93 22.14
N GLU A 82 30.54 63.78 21.51
CA GLU A 82 31.63 63.53 20.58
C GLU A 82 31.09 62.87 19.30
N LEU A 83 31.68 63.20 18.13
CA LEU A 83 31.25 62.62 16.85
C LEU A 83 31.38 61.08 16.83
N SER A 84 32.31 60.52 17.62
CA SER A 84 32.47 59.09 17.80
C SER A 84 31.27 58.41 18.44
N ASP A 85 30.55 59.09 19.34
CA ASP A 85 29.41 58.51 20.06
C ASP A 85 28.29 58.09 19.09
N PHE A 86 28.03 58.89 18.05
CA PHE A 86 27.08 58.57 16.98
C PHE A 86 27.46 57.28 16.23
N PHE A 87 28.73 57.14 15.84
CA PHE A 87 29.20 55.97 15.11
C PHE A 87 29.20 54.71 15.99
N ASP A 88 29.49 54.86 17.27
CA ASP A 88 29.41 53.75 18.24
C ASP A 88 27.97 53.25 18.41
N ASP A 89 26.99 54.15 18.48
CA ASP A 89 25.56 53.80 18.55
C ASP A 89 25.06 53.12 17.26
N LEU A 90 25.47 53.62 16.09
CA LEU A 90 25.13 53.00 14.80
C LEU A 90 25.72 51.59 14.68
N MET A 91 27.00 51.43 15.03
CA MET A 91 27.64 50.10 15.07
C MET A 91 26.95 49.17 16.07
N ALA A 92 26.54 49.67 17.24
CA ALA A 92 25.82 48.87 18.23
C ALA A 92 24.47 48.36 17.67
N LEU A 93 23.74 49.19 16.92
CA LEU A 93 22.50 48.80 16.24
C LEU A 93 22.73 47.76 15.14
N GLU A 94 23.78 47.90 14.32
CA GLU A 94 24.13 46.91 13.30
C GLU A 94 24.51 45.56 13.90
N ILE A 95 25.34 45.56 14.96
CA ILE A 95 25.72 44.34 15.68
C ILE A 95 24.47 43.67 16.30
N LEU A 96 23.56 44.46 16.88
CA LEU A 96 22.32 43.96 17.45
C LEU A 96 21.40 43.36 16.37
N ASN A 97 21.28 44.01 15.21
CA ASN A 97 20.54 43.48 14.07
C ASN A 97 21.11 42.14 13.59
N SER A 98 22.44 42.05 13.41
CA SER A 98 23.12 40.81 13.00
C SER A 98 22.87 39.68 13.99
N LYS A 99 23.01 39.92 15.31
CA LYS A 99 22.76 38.92 16.34
C LYS A 99 21.29 38.47 16.38
N ASN A 100 20.35 39.38 16.17
CA ASN A 100 18.93 39.05 16.14
C ASN A 100 18.55 38.26 14.88
N GLN A 101 19.21 38.48 13.75
CA GLN A 101 19.05 37.65 12.56
C GLN A 101 19.54 36.21 12.82
N GLU A 102 20.72 36.06 13.41
CA GLU A 102 21.27 34.75 13.79
C GLU A 102 20.34 34.00 14.77
N LEU A 103 19.85 34.70 15.80
CA LEU A 103 18.88 34.15 16.74
C LEU A 103 17.59 33.72 16.03
N LEU A 104 17.06 34.53 15.11
CA LEU A 104 15.86 34.19 14.36
C LEU A 104 16.07 32.94 13.50
N GLU A 105 17.20 32.81 12.81
CA GLU A 105 17.52 31.60 12.04
C GLU A 105 17.62 30.37 12.94
N THR A 106 18.24 30.51 14.12
CA THR A 106 18.31 29.44 15.12
C THR A 106 16.91 28.99 15.57
N ILE A 107 16.01 29.93 15.86
CA ILE A 107 14.63 29.63 16.29
C ILE A 107 13.82 28.98 15.15
N LYS A 108 14.01 29.42 13.90
CA LYS A 108 13.39 28.78 12.74
C LYS A 108 13.88 27.34 12.54
N SER A 109 15.19 27.10 12.67
CA SER A 109 15.77 25.76 12.59
C SER A 109 15.23 24.85 13.69
N LEU A 110 15.10 25.35 14.91
CA LEU A 110 14.48 24.63 16.03
C LEU A 110 13.02 24.26 15.71
N LYS A 111 12.24 25.21 15.18
CA LYS A 111 10.86 24.95 14.77
C LYS A 111 10.78 23.84 13.72
N SER A 112 11.61 23.90 12.68
CA SER A 112 11.65 22.87 11.64
C SER A 112 12.01 21.49 12.19
N SER A 113 12.90 21.44 13.20
CA SER A 113 13.29 20.19 13.85
C SER A 113 12.12 19.61 14.66
N LEU A 114 11.42 20.45 15.44
CA LEU A 114 10.22 20.04 16.20
C LEU A 114 9.07 19.59 15.29
N GLU A 115 8.87 20.25 14.15
CA GLU A 115 7.87 19.83 13.15
C GLU A 115 8.21 18.46 12.55
N SER A 116 9.49 18.19 12.31
CA SER A 116 9.96 16.88 11.83
C SER A 116 9.82 15.80 12.90
N GLU A 117 10.14 16.11 14.16
CA GLU A 117 9.96 15.21 15.30
C GLU A 117 8.48 14.85 15.50
N LYS A 118 7.58 15.84 15.40
CA LYS A 118 6.14 15.62 15.46
C LYS A 118 5.65 14.66 14.37
N GLU A 119 6.15 14.80 13.15
CA GLU A 119 5.77 13.91 12.05
C GLU A 119 6.19 12.47 12.34
N LEU A 120 7.44 12.26 12.78
CA LEU A 120 7.95 10.93 13.16
C LEU A 120 7.13 10.28 14.29
N LEU A 121 6.80 11.04 15.35
CA LEU A 121 5.96 10.56 16.44
C LEU A 121 4.55 10.20 15.96
N SER A 122 4.02 10.97 14.99
CA SER A 122 2.69 10.73 14.41
C SER A 122 2.67 9.47 13.54
N GLU A 123 3.72 9.25 12.74
CA GLU A 123 3.91 8.01 11.95
C GLU A 123 4.03 6.78 12.88
N GLU A 124 4.87 6.86 13.93
CA GLU A 124 5.05 5.76 14.89
C GLU A 124 3.74 5.42 15.62
N LYS A 125 2.96 6.44 15.98
CA LYS A 125 1.63 6.25 16.58
C LYS A 125 0.68 5.55 15.61
N GLU A 126 0.63 5.97 14.34
CA GLU A 126 -0.22 5.35 13.33
C GLU A 126 0.14 3.87 13.10
N ASP A 127 1.43 3.55 13.02
CA ASP A 127 1.93 2.19 12.90
C ASP A 127 1.54 1.31 14.09
N THR A 128 1.65 1.86 15.30
CA THR A 128 1.24 1.15 16.52
C THR A 128 -0.27 0.91 16.54
N GLU A 129 -1.09 1.89 16.11
CA GLU A 129 -2.54 1.72 15.96
C GLU A 129 -2.91 0.66 14.91
N ARG A 130 -2.18 0.61 13.78
CA ARG A 130 -2.33 -0.44 12.76
C ARG A 130 -2.01 -1.82 13.35
N MET A 131 -0.95 -1.93 14.14
CA MET A 131 -0.56 -3.18 14.81
C MET A 131 -1.64 -3.68 15.78
N VAL A 132 -2.22 -2.78 16.58
CA VAL A 132 -3.34 -3.11 17.49
C VAL A 132 -4.54 -3.66 16.72
N LYS A 133 -4.89 -3.08 15.58
CA LYS A 133 -5.99 -3.58 14.73
C LYS A 133 -5.73 -5.00 14.24
N ILE A 134 -4.50 -5.29 13.80
CA ILE A 134 -4.10 -6.64 13.36
C ILE A 134 -4.19 -7.65 14.52
N GLN A 135 -3.65 -7.30 15.69
CA GLN A 135 -3.71 -8.15 16.88
C GLN A 135 -5.16 -8.41 17.32
N ALA A 136 -6.03 -7.40 17.24
CA ALA A 136 -7.45 -7.55 17.55
C ALA A 136 -8.16 -8.52 16.60
N LEU A 137 -7.85 -8.47 15.29
CA LEU A 137 -8.38 -9.43 14.32
C LEU A 137 -7.89 -10.85 14.60
N GLN A 138 -6.60 -11.04 14.89
CA GLN A 138 -6.04 -12.33 15.27
C GLN A 138 -6.67 -12.90 16.55
N LYS A 139 -6.95 -12.02 17.53
CA LYS A 139 -7.65 -12.38 18.76
C LYS A 139 -9.07 -12.84 18.47
N GLN A 140 -9.79 -12.10 17.62
CA GLN A 140 -11.15 -12.45 17.23
C GLN A 140 -11.21 -13.81 16.53
N GLU A 141 -10.29 -14.06 15.60
CA GLU A 141 -10.16 -15.36 14.92
C GLU A 141 -9.89 -16.48 15.92
N SER A 142 -8.90 -16.29 16.81
CA SER A 142 -8.56 -17.27 17.85
C SER A 142 -9.73 -17.54 18.80
N ALA A 143 -10.53 -16.52 19.11
CA ALA A 143 -11.73 -16.65 19.95
C ALA A 143 -12.83 -17.47 19.25
N LYS A 144 -13.08 -17.24 17.97
CA LYS A 144 -14.03 -18.04 17.18
C LYS A 144 -13.63 -19.51 17.13
N THR A 145 -12.36 -19.80 16.79
CA THR A 145 -11.86 -21.18 16.78
C THR A 145 -11.95 -21.84 18.15
N LYS A 146 -11.70 -21.08 19.22
CA LYS A 146 -11.85 -21.58 20.59
C LYS A 146 -13.31 -21.92 20.90
N GLU A 147 -14.27 -21.06 20.55
CA GLU A 147 -15.70 -21.32 20.76
C GLU A 147 -16.17 -22.57 20.00
N GLU A 148 -15.75 -22.74 18.75
CA GLU A 148 -16.00 -23.94 17.96
C GLU A 148 -15.46 -25.19 18.66
N GLN A 149 -14.21 -25.16 19.12
CA GLN A 149 -13.60 -26.29 19.83
C GLN A 149 -14.28 -26.58 21.18
N GLU A 150 -14.71 -25.55 21.91
CA GLU A 150 -15.45 -25.69 23.16
C GLU A 150 -16.86 -26.27 22.93
N TYR A 151 -17.49 -25.96 21.79
CA TYR A 151 -18.74 -26.61 21.37
C TYR A 151 -18.54 -28.12 21.14
N PHE A 152 -17.50 -28.50 20.39
CA PHE A 152 -17.17 -29.93 20.16
C PHE A 152 -16.82 -30.68 21.44
N LEU A 153 -16.28 -30.00 22.45
CA LEU A 153 -15.97 -30.59 23.74
C LEU A 153 -17.22 -30.95 24.57
N LYS A 154 -18.34 -30.24 24.33
CA LYS A 154 -19.63 -30.45 25.01
C LYS A 154 -20.47 -31.56 24.38
N LEU A 155 -20.23 -31.87 23.11
CA LEU A 155 -20.92 -32.96 22.40
C LEU A 155 -20.61 -34.32 23.05
N THR A 156 -21.61 -35.20 23.07
CA THR A 156 -21.40 -36.59 23.47
C THR A 156 -20.61 -37.34 22.39
N GLU A 157 -19.95 -38.44 22.76
CA GLU A 157 -19.16 -39.24 21.80
C GLU A 157 -20.01 -39.71 20.60
N ALA A 158 -21.29 -40.04 20.84
CA ALA A 158 -22.21 -40.48 19.78
C ALA A 158 -22.58 -39.36 18.80
N GLU A 159 -22.78 -38.14 19.30
CA GLU A 159 -23.09 -36.97 18.46
C GLU A 159 -21.85 -36.48 17.70
N TYR A 160 -20.67 -36.58 18.32
CA TYR A 160 -19.41 -36.24 17.67
C TYR A 160 -19.10 -37.18 16.49
N GLN A 161 -19.27 -38.49 16.66
CA GLN A 161 -19.09 -39.47 15.58
C GLN A 161 -20.09 -39.28 14.43
N LYS A 162 -21.33 -38.87 14.74
CA LYS A 162 -22.33 -38.51 13.73
C LYS A 162 -21.90 -37.27 12.93
N TYR A 163 -21.42 -36.23 13.61
CA TYR A 163 -20.90 -35.02 12.98
C TYR A 163 -19.69 -35.31 12.07
N LEU A 164 -18.75 -36.15 12.50
CA LEU A 164 -17.60 -36.54 11.67
C LEU A 164 -18.02 -37.24 10.38
N LYS A 165 -19.01 -38.15 10.44
CA LYS A 165 -19.56 -38.80 9.26
C LYS A 165 -20.26 -37.81 8.32
N GLU A 166 -21.09 -36.92 8.85
CA GLU A 166 -21.73 -35.87 8.05
C GLU A 166 -20.71 -34.95 7.39
N LYS A 167 -19.64 -34.58 8.10
CA LYS A 167 -18.54 -33.77 7.55
C LYS A 167 -17.82 -34.49 6.41
N GLU A 168 -17.49 -35.76 6.58
CA GLU A 168 -16.82 -36.56 5.54
C GLU A 168 -17.72 -36.72 4.29
N GLU A 169 -19.01 -36.94 4.48
CA GLU A 169 -19.99 -36.99 3.38
C GLU A 169 -20.11 -35.64 2.66
N ILE A 170 -20.13 -34.53 3.40
CA ILE A 170 -20.16 -33.18 2.81
C ILE A 170 -18.87 -32.89 2.05
N GLU A 171 -17.71 -33.28 2.57
CA GLU A 171 -16.41 -33.09 1.91
C GLU A 171 -16.31 -33.92 0.62
N LYS A 172 -16.75 -35.19 0.64
CA LYS A 172 -16.86 -36.03 -0.55
C LYS A 172 -17.79 -35.43 -1.58
N ARG A 173 -18.99 -35.01 -1.17
CA ARG A 173 -19.97 -34.39 -2.06
C ARG A 173 -19.47 -33.07 -2.62
N ALA A 174 -18.77 -32.26 -1.83
CA ALA A 174 -18.15 -31.03 -2.30
C ALA A 174 -17.00 -31.32 -3.29
N ALA A 175 -16.22 -32.38 -3.08
CA ALA A 175 -15.20 -32.82 -4.02
C ALA A 175 -15.80 -33.34 -5.34
N GLU A 176 -16.88 -34.10 -5.28
CA GLU A 176 -17.64 -34.56 -6.46
C GLU A 176 -18.27 -33.39 -7.22
N ILE A 177 -18.84 -32.41 -6.52
CA ILE A 177 -19.35 -31.17 -7.12
C ILE A 177 -18.21 -30.38 -7.77
N ARG A 178 -17.07 -30.21 -7.08
CA ARG A 178 -15.89 -29.53 -7.64
C ARG A 178 -15.36 -30.25 -8.88
N ALA A 179 -15.32 -31.57 -8.90
CA ALA A 179 -14.89 -32.37 -10.05
C ALA A 179 -15.86 -32.22 -11.24
N ARG A 180 -17.18 -32.26 -11.00
CA ARG A 180 -18.20 -32.03 -12.04
C ARG A 180 -18.18 -30.60 -12.58
N ILE A 181 -17.96 -29.61 -11.71
CA ILE A 181 -17.76 -28.20 -12.10
C ILE A 181 -16.51 -28.08 -12.99
N PHE A 182 -15.45 -28.85 -12.72
CA PHE A 182 -14.19 -28.84 -13.48
C PHE A 182 -14.34 -29.36 -14.92
N GLU A 183 -15.26 -30.30 -15.18
CA GLU A 183 -15.55 -30.82 -16.53
C GLU A 183 -16.46 -29.90 -17.36
N LEU A 184 -17.23 -29.03 -16.71
CA LEU A 184 -18.28 -28.23 -17.36
C LEU A 184 -17.87 -26.80 -17.72
N ILE A 185 -16.77 -26.26 -17.17
CA ILE A 185 -16.44 -24.82 -17.31
C ILE A 185 -15.37 -24.57 -18.38
N GLY A 186 -15.86 -24.20 -19.56
CA GLY A 186 -15.13 -23.53 -20.63
C GLY A 186 -15.74 -22.16 -20.98
N VAL A 187 -15.91 -21.25 -20.02
CA VAL A 187 -16.16 -19.78 -20.21
C VAL A 187 -15.80 -19.01 -18.90
N PRO A 188 -15.68 -17.67 -18.86
CA PRO A 188 -14.68 -16.95 -18.07
C PRO A 188 -15.34 -16.17 -16.92
N GLU A 189 -15.63 -16.83 -15.81
CA GLU A 189 -16.00 -16.13 -14.57
C GLU A 189 -14.93 -16.35 -13.49
N ALA A 190 -14.78 -15.34 -12.63
CA ALA A 190 -13.81 -15.34 -11.53
C ALA A 190 -14.07 -16.52 -10.58
N PRO A 191 -13.04 -17.26 -10.14
CA PRO A 191 -13.21 -18.38 -9.23
C PRO A 191 -13.67 -17.91 -7.84
N THR A 192 -14.35 -18.80 -7.12
CA THR A 192 -14.52 -18.67 -5.68
C THR A 192 -13.17 -18.76 -4.97
N PHE A 193 -13.10 -18.30 -3.72
CA PHE A 193 -11.84 -18.37 -2.97
C PHE A 193 -11.34 -19.81 -2.78
N GLY A 194 -12.25 -20.77 -2.57
CA GLY A 194 -11.90 -22.19 -2.45
C GLY A 194 -11.26 -22.72 -3.73
N GLU A 195 -11.85 -22.42 -4.89
CA GLU A 195 -11.30 -22.82 -6.20
C GLU A 195 -9.95 -22.16 -6.48
N ALA A 196 -9.81 -20.87 -6.14
CA ALA A 196 -8.54 -20.17 -6.26
C ALA A 196 -7.44 -20.81 -5.39
N LEU A 197 -7.78 -21.25 -4.18
CA LEU A 197 -6.85 -21.96 -3.30
C LEU A 197 -6.44 -23.32 -3.88
N ASP A 198 -7.37 -24.06 -4.47
CA ASP A 198 -7.07 -25.35 -5.10
C ASP A 198 -6.17 -25.16 -6.33
N ILE A 199 -6.42 -24.15 -7.16
CA ILE A 199 -5.55 -23.77 -8.28
C ILE A 199 -4.16 -23.39 -7.75
N ALA A 200 -4.08 -22.58 -6.69
CA ALA A 200 -2.80 -22.15 -6.12
C ALA A 200 -1.98 -23.32 -5.56
N LYS A 201 -2.62 -24.30 -4.90
CA LYS A 201 -1.98 -25.54 -4.44
C LYS A 201 -1.48 -26.39 -5.59
N TYR A 202 -2.27 -26.50 -6.67
CA TYR A 202 -1.82 -27.22 -7.86
C TYR A 202 -0.58 -26.54 -8.46
N VAL A 203 -0.60 -25.21 -8.61
CA VAL A 203 0.52 -24.45 -9.17
C VAL A 203 1.77 -24.53 -8.28
N GLU A 204 1.62 -24.56 -6.96
CA GLU A 204 2.73 -24.81 -6.01
C GLU A 204 3.47 -26.11 -6.32
N THR A 205 2.77 -27.20 -6.67
CA THR A 205 3.41 -28.49 -7.01
C THR A 205 4.31 -28.40 -8.24
N ILE A 206 4.12 -27.38 -9.08
CA ILE A 206 4.87 -27.16 -10.33
C ILE A 206 6.00 -26.15 -10.12
N THR A 207 5.73 -25.06 -9.42
CA THR A 207 6.65 -23.91 -9.35
C THR A 207 7.34 -23.74 -8.00
N GLY A 208 6.87 -24.40 -6.94
CA GLY A 208 7.37 -24.23 -5.56
C GLY A 208 6.96 -22.89 -4.92
N VAL A 209 6.10 -22.10 -5.56
CA VAL A 209 5.62 -20.83 -5.00
C VAL A 209 4.47 -21.08 -4.02
N ARG A 210 4.62 -20.57 -2.80
CA ARG A 210 3.64 -20.75 -1.71
C ARG A 210 2.25 -20.22 -2.11
N PRO A 211 1.17 -21.01 -1.95
CA PRO A 211 -0.20 -20.62 -2.35
C PRO A 211 -0.68 -19.32 -1.73
N ALA A 212 -0.32 -19.04 -0.48
CA ALA A 212 -0.71 -17.81 0.20
C ALA A 212 -0.13 -16.55 -0.48
N LEU A 213 1.11 -16.61 -0.96
CA LEU A 213 1.75 -15.50 -1.67
C LEU A 213 1.09 -15.31 -3.04
N LEU A 214 0.91 -16.40 -3.79
CA LEU A 214 0.24 -16.36 -5.09
C LEU A 214 -1.18 -15.80 -4.99
N LEU A 215 -1.96 -16.25 -4.00
CA LEU A 215 -3.31 -15.73 -3.75
C LEU A 215 -3.30 -14.25 -3.34
N ALA A 216 -2.33 -13.80 -2.56
CA ALA A 216 -2.20 -12.39 -2.19
C ALA A 216 -1.94 -11.52 -3.43
N VAL A 217 -1.05 -11.95 -4.32
CA VAL A 217 -0.79 -11.27 -5.60
C VAL A 217 -2.06 -11.25 -6.45
N MET A 218 -2.68 -12.40 -6.70
CA MET A 218 -3.90 -12.46 -7.52
C MET A 218 -5.08 -11.67 -6.93
N ARG A 219 -5.17 -11.58 -5.60
CA ARG A 219 -6.15 -10.73 -4.91
C ARG A 219 -5.88 -9.26 -5.14
N GLN A 220 -4.61 -8.84 -5.09
CA GLN A 220 -4.22 -7.45 -5.33
C GLN A 220 -4.43 -7.05 -6.80
N GLU A 221 -4.05 -7.91 -7.75
CA GLU A 221 -4.09 -7.58 -9.18
C GLU A 221 -5.52 -7.36 -9.71
N SER A 222 -6.43 -8.26 -9.37
CA SER A 222 -7.78 -8.22 -9.99
C SER A 222 -8.88 -8.71 -9.06
N ASN A 223 -8.60 -8.79 -7.76
CA ASN A 223 -9.50 -9.45 -6.81
C ASN A 223 -9.81 -10.90 -7.24
N ILE A 224 -8.78 -11.62 -7.67
CA ILE A 224 -8.86 -13.01 -8.16
C ILE A 224 -9.78 -13.11 -9.40
N GLY A 225 -9.49 -12.31 -10.43
CA GLY A 225 -10.19 -12.34 -11.71
C GLY A 225 -11.54 -11.63 -11.74
N LYS A 226 -11.96 -10.97 -10.65
CA LYS A 226 -13.22 -10.21 -10.59
C LYS A 226 -13.16 -8.88 -11.35
N ASN A 227 -11.97 -8.29 -11.41
CA ASN A 227 -11.72 -6.98 -12.02
C ASN A 227 -10.59 -7.08 -13.05
N VAL A 228 -10.88 -7.59 -14.25
CA VAL A 228 -9.87 -7.89 -15.29
C VAL A 228 -9.63 -6.76 -16.31
N GLY A 229 -10.17 -5.57 -16.06
CA GLY A 229 -10.04 -4.42 -16.95
C GLY A 229 -11.34 -3.67 -17.18
N GLN A 230 -11.23 -2.43 -17.63
CA GLN A 230 -12.37 -1.53 -17.87
C GLN A 230 -12.17 -0.64 -19.10
N CYS A 231 -11.15 -0.89 -19.90
CA CYS A 231 -10.81 -0.09 -21.07
C CYS A 231 -10.63 -0.99 -22.32
N TYR A 232 -10.95 -0.41 -23.48
CA TYR A 232 -10.67 -0.98 -24.80
C TYR A 232 -9.63 -0.11 -25.51
N LEU A 233 -8.62 -0.73 -26.12
CA LEU A 233 -7.74 -0.07 -27.07
C LEU A 233 -8.54 0.31 -28.33
N LYS A 234 -8.40 1.54 -28.83
CA LYS A 234 -9.06 1.97 -30.09
C LYS A 234 -8.11 2.59 -31.10
N ASN A 235 -7.00 3.17 -30.66
CA ASN A 235 -5.96 3.69 -31.53
C ASN A 235 -4.63 3.00 -31.26
N PRO A 236 -4.21 2.03 -32.08
CA PRO A 236 -2.95 1.30 -31.88
C PRO A 236 -1.72 2.19 -32.11
N SER A 237 -1.81 3.26 -32.90
CA SER A 237 -0.67 4.14 -33.18
C SER A 237 -0.32 5.06 -32.02
N THR A 238 -1.33 5.54 -31.28
CA THR A 238 -1.13 6.42 -30.10
C THR A 238 -1.26 5.68 -28.78
N GLY A 239 -1.87 4.49 -28.79
CA GLY A 239 -2.19 3.74 -27.58
C GLY A 239 -3.43 4.23 -26.84
N ASP A 240 -4.25 5.07 -27.48
CA ASP A 240 -5.46 5.63 -26.86
C ASP A 240 -6.66 4.69 -27.02
N GLY A 241 -7.66 4.87 -26.15
CA GLY A 241 -8.82 4.00 -26.13
C GLY A 241 -10.03 4.62 -25.48
N VAL A 242 -10.97 3.77 -25.08
CA VAL A 242 -12.22 4.17 -24.44
C VAL A 242 -12.49 3.35 -23.19
N VAL A 243 -13.13 3.97 -22.22
CA VAL A 243 -13.66 3.28 -21.04
C VAL A 243 -14.89 2.46 -21.43
N ALA A 244 -14.93 1.19 -21.06
CA ALA A 244 -15.91 0.21 -21.54
C ALA A 244 -17.36 0.54 -21.14
N PHE A 245 -17.58 1.10 -19.95
CA PHE A 245 -18.93 1.31 -19.42
C PHE A 245 -19.61 2.60 -19.90
N ASN A 246 -18.85 3.60 -20.35
CA ASN A 246 -19.39 4.90 -20.76
C ASN A 246 -18.84 5.45 -22.08
N GLY A 247 -17.92 4.73 -22.74
CA GLY A 247 -17.32 5.14 -23.99
C GLY A 247 -16.41 6.36 -23.90
N LYS A 248 -16.08 6.85 -22.69
CA LYS A 248 -15.23 8.04 -22.52
C LYS A 248 -13.85 7.78 -23.10
N ILE A 249 -13.40 8.67 -23.99
CA ILE A 249 -12.05 8.64 -24.56
C ILE A 249 -11.03 8.85 -23.43
N ILE A 250 -10.05 7.97 -23.38
CA ILE A 250 -8.95 8.01 -22.41
C ILE A 250 -7.63 7.76 -23.12
N LYS A 251 -6.63 8.58 -22.78
CA LYS A 251 -5.30 8.48 -23.37
C LYS A 251 -4.47 7.44 -22.64
N LYS A 252 -3.47 6.87 -23.31
CA LYS A 252 -2.49 5.93 -22.73
C LYS A 252 -3.05 4.59 -22.25
N VAL A 253 -4.07 4.06 -22.93
CA VAL A 253 -4.63 2.73 -22.63
C VAL A 253 -3.59 1.63 -22.79
N MET A 254 -2.70 1.72 -23.78
CA MET A 254 -1.66 0.72 -23.99
C MET A 254 -0.43 1.32 -24.66
N ALA A 255 0.77 0.92 -24.26
CA ALA A 255 2.00 1.52 -24.77
C ALA A 255 2.25 1.16 -26.25
N PRO A 256 2.30 2.12 -27.21
CA PRO A 256 2.39 1.83 -28.65
C PRO A 256 3.83 1.65 -29.16
N GLY A 257 4.84 1.92 -28.32
CA GLY A 257 6.25 1.92 -28.68
C GLY A 257 6.80 3.32 -28.96
N PRO A 258 8.07 3.42 -29.42
CA PRO A 258 8.70 4.71 -29.69
C PRO A 258 7.96 5.49 -30.79
N PRO A 259 7.86 6.84 -30.69
CA PRO A 259 8.52 7.71 -29.70
C PRO A 259 7.77 7.84 -28.36
N TYR A 260 6.54 7.31 -28.22
CA TYR A 260 5.68 7.57 -27.07
C TYR A 260 6.03 6.73 -25.83
N SER A 261 6.60 5.55 -26.01
CA SER A 261 7.00 4.65 -24.94
C SER A 261 8.21 3.81 -25.33
N LYS A 262 9.02 3.39 -24.35
CA LYS A 262 10.12 2.42 -24.58
C LYS A 262 9.60 1.03 -24.95
N ARG A 263 8.39 0.70 -24.48
CA ARG A 263 7.73 -0.60 -24.59
C ARG A 263 6.64 -0.54 -25.66
N ASN A 264 6.54 -1.57 -26.51
CA ASN A 264 5.50 -1.70 -27.52
C ASN A 264 4.54 -2.83 -27.12
N ASP A 265 3.61 -2.53 -26.23
CA ASP A 265 2.60 -3.48 -25.76
C ASP A 265 1.51 -3.70 -26.80
N VAL A 266 1.17 -2.69 -27.60
CA VAL A 266 0.15 -2.78 -28.65
C VAL A 266 0.48 -3.91 -29.62
N LYS A 267 1.72 -3.96 -30.12
CA LYS A 267 2.16 -5.02 -31.05
C LYS A 267 1.93 -6.41 -30.48
N TYR A 268 2.36 -6.66 -29.24
CA TYR A 268 2.24 -7.98 -28.63
C TYR A 268 0.82 -8.29 -28.20
N PHE A 269 0.03 -7.29 -27.83
CA PHE A 269 -1.38 -7.46 -27.53
C PHE A 269 -2.17 -7.91 -28.75
N GLU A 270 -1.99 -7.24 -29.89
CA GLU A 270 -2.61 -7.63 -31.16
C GLU A 270 -2.20 -9.06 -31.55
N GLN A 271 -0.92 -9.40 -31.40
CA GLN A 271 -0.42 -10.76 -31.63
C GLN A 271 -1.10 -11.80 -30.71
N ILE A 272 -1.19 -11.53 -29.40
CA ILE A 272 -1.82 -12.44 -28.43
C ILE A 272 -3.31 -12.61 -28.75
N CYS A 273 -4.00 -11.52 -29.09
CA CYS A 273 -5.41 -11.56 -29.48
C CYS A 273 -5.61 -12.40 -30.75
N GLU A 274 -4.76 -12.22 -31.77
CA GLU A 274 -4.79 -13.02 -33.01
C GLU A 274 -4.57 -14.51 -32.73
N GLU A 275 -3.55 -14.86 -31.94
CA GLU A 275 -3.23 -16.24 -31.54
C GLU A 275 -4.39 -16.94 -30.81
N LEU A 276 -5.20 -16.17 -30.07
CA LEU A 276 -6.33 -16.66 -29.27
C LEU A 276 -7.70 -16.47 -29.95
N GLY A 277 -7.73 -15.96 -31.20
CA GLY A 277 -8.97 -15.70 -31.94
C GLY A 277 -9.85 -14.61 -31.31
N ARG A 278 -9.26 -13.62 -30.63
CA ARG A 278 -9.93 -12.49 -29.99
C ARG A 278 -9.78 -11.22 -30.82
N ASP A 279 -10.78 -10.34 -30.76
CA ASP A 279 -10.67 -8.99 -31.32
C ASP A 279 -9.92 -8.07 -30.33
N PRO A 280 -8.72 -7.56 -30.67
CA PRO A 280 -7.95 -6.70 -29.76
C PRO A 280 -8.70 -5.41 -29.40
N TYR A 281 -9.54 -4.88 -30.30
CA TYR A 281 -10.21 -3.61 -30.06
C TYR A 281 -11.51 -3.75 -29.27
N ASN A 282 -11.94 -4.98 -28.98
CA ASN A 282 -13.09 -5.28 -28.13
C ASN A 282 -12.73 -6.25 -26.99
N THR A 283 -11.44 -6.37 -26.68
CA THR A 283 -10.95 -7.15 -25.53
C THR A 283 -10.60 -6.21 -24.38
N LEU A 284 -11.11 -6.51 -23.19
CA LEU A 284 -10.89 -5.68 -22.00
C LEU A 284 -9.43 -5.77 -21.51
N VAL A 285 -8.91 -4.60 -21.18
CA VAL A 285 -7.61 -4.40 -20.53
C VAL A 285 -7.71 -3.36 -19.41
N SER A 286 -6.69 -3.28 -18.56
CA SER A 286 -6.63 -2.27 -17.51
C SER A 286 -6.62 -0.86 -18.09
N CYS A 287 -7.33 0.04 -17.41
CA CYS A 287 -7.25 1.47 -17.71
C CYS A 287 -5.94 2.05 -17.16
N PRO A 288 -5.42 3.13 -17.77
CA PRO A 288 -4.24 3.80 -17.25
C PRO A 288 -4.52 4.43 -15.89
N MET A 289 -3.55 4.30 -14.98
CA MET A 289 -3.52 5.01 -13.70
C MET A 289 -3.01 6.45 -13.89
N SER A 290 -2.97 7.23 -12.80
CA SER A 290 -2.39 8.59 -12.80
C SER A 290 -0.92 8.59 -13.25
N TYR A 291 -0.23 7.46 -13.09
CA TYR A 291 1.13 7.23 -13.53
C TYR A 291 1.17 6.08 -14.57
N GLY A 292 1.85 6.32 -15.69
CA GLY A 292 2.16 5.28 -16.68
C GLY A 292 1.09 5.00 -17.74
N TRP A 293 1.19 3.80 -18.31
CA TRP A 293 0.28 3.24 -19.33
C TRP A 293 -0.57 2.14 -18.71
N GLY A 294 -1.79 1.95 -19.20
CA GLY A 294 -2.62 0.80 -18.87
C GLY A 294 -2.22 -0.44 -19.66
N GLY A 295 -3.22 -1.29 -19.96
CA GLY A 295 -3.07 -2.36 -20.95
C GLY A 295 -2.75 -3.72 -20.35
N ALA A 296 -2.86 -3.87 -19.03
CA ALA A 296 -2.72 -5.16 -18.38
C ALA A 296 -3.89 -6.09 -18.72
N MET A 297 -3.58 -7.37 -18.92
CA MET A 297 -4.51 -8.38 -19.42
C MET A 297 -4.89 -9.38 -18.33
N GLY A 298 -6.18 -9.72 -18.27
CA GLY A 298 -6.69 -10.88 -17.55
C GLY A 298 -6.52 -10.85 -16.03
N PRO A 299 -6.78 -11.97 -15.33
CA PRO A 299 -6.77 -12.04 -13.86
C PRO A 299 -5.42 -11.69 -13.22
N ALA A 300 -4.32 -11.98 -13.87
CA ALA A 300 -2.99 -11.71 -13.33
C ALA A 300 -2.47 -10.30 -13.69
N GLN A 301 -3.24 -9.52 -14.45
CA GLN A 301 -2.86 -8.18 -14.92
C GLN A 301 -1.47 -8.16 -15.58
N PHE A 302 -1.16 -9.17 -16.39
CA PHE A 302 0.09 -9.17 -17.14
C PHE A 302 0.06 -8.12 -18.24
N ILE A 303 1.13 -7.33 -18.33
CA ILE A 303 1.40 -6.51 -19.51
C ILE A 303 1.75 -7.42 -20.71
N PRO A 304 1.31 -7.10 -21.95
CA PRO A 304 1.57 -7.90 -23.15
C PRO A 304 3.05 -8.29 -23.36
N THR A 305 3.96 -7.33 -23.23
CA THR A 305 5.40 -7.59 -23.34
C THR A 305 5.92 -8.54 -22.27
N THR A 306 5.39 -8.48 -21.05
CA THR A 306 5.75 -9.44 -19.98
C THR A 306 5.16 -10.80 -20.25
N TRP A 307 3.90 -10.88 -20.69
CA TRP A 307 3.20 -12.13 -20.97
C TRP A 307 3.96 -13.00 -21.97
N ILE A 308 4.49 -12.41 -23.04
CA ILE A 308 5.26 -13.12 -24.06
C ILE A 308 6.46 -13.87 -23.48
N LEU A 309 7.08 -13.38 -22.40
CA LEU A 309 8.21 -14.05 -21.74
C LEU A 309 7.79 -15.36 -21.05
N TYR A 310 6.52 -15.48 -20.64
CA TYR A 310 6.00 -16.63 -19.89
C TYR A 310 5.05 -17.51 -20.71
N ARG A 311 4.50 -17.00 -21.81
CA ARG A 311 3.54 -17.69 -22.69
C ARG A 311 4.02 -19.09 -23.05
N ASP A 312 5.26 -19.23 -23.50
CA ASP A 312 5.80 -20.51 -23.98
C ASP A 312 6.07 -21.47 -22.82
N LYS A 313 6.45 -20.97 -21.63
CA LYS A 313 6.58 -21.77 -20.40
C LYS A 313 5.21 -22.33 -19.98
N VAL A 314 4.17 -21.49 -19.98
CA VAL A 314 2.79 -21.90 -19.67
C VAL A 314 2.30 -22.93 -20.66
N LYS A 315 2.47 -22.69 -21.97
CA LYS A 315 2.10 -23.63 -23.03
C LYS A 315 2.77 -24.99 -22.89
N THR A 316 4.05 -25.01 -22.50
CA THR A 316 4.81 -26.26 -22.29
C THR A 316 4.20 -27.11 -21.17
N ILE A 317 3.71 -26.46 -20.10
CA ILE A 317 3.12 -27.14 -18.95
C ILE A 317 1.68 -27.56 -19.21
N THR A 318 0.88 -26.70 -19.85
CA THR A 318 -0.56 -26.95 -20.04
C THR A 318 -0.89 -27.72 -21.31
N GLY A 319 0.04 -27.82 -22.26
CA GLY A 319 -0.14 -28.50 -23.55
C GLY A 319 -1.05 -27.76 -24.53
N LYS A 320 -1.50 -26.54 -24.19
CA LYS A 320 -2.40 -25.71 -25.01
C LYS A 320 -1.84 -24.29 -25.15
N ALA A 321 -2.37 -23.51 -26.10
CA ALA A 321 -2.02 -22.09 -26.20
C ALA A 321 -2.34 -21.37 -24.89
N ALA A 322 -1.37 -20.62 -24.37
CA ALA A 322 -1.51 -19.92 -23.10
C ALA A 322 -2.42 -18.69 -23.27
N ASP A 323 -3.50 -18.63 -22.50
CA ASP A 323 -4.48 -17.55 -22.54
C ASP A 323 -4.38 -16.69 -21.26
N PRO A 324 -3.99 -15.40 -21.32
CA PRO A 324 -3.88 -14.54 -20.13
C PRO A 324 -5.23 -14.28 -19.45
N TRP A 325 -6.35 -14.46 -20.15
CA TRP A 325 -7.70 -14.37 -19.58
C TRP A 325 -8.19 -15.69 -19.00
N ASN A 326 -7.50 -16.81 -19.24
CA ASN A 326 -7.79 -18.08 -18.59
C ASN A 326 -7.22 -18.09 -17.18
N ILE A 327 -8.06 -18.34 -16.18
CA ILE A 327 -7.66 -18.25 -14.77
C ILE A 327 -6.49 -19.17 -14.40
N LYS A 328 -6.43 -20.39 -14.96
CA LYS A 328 -5.37 -21.36 -14.63
C LYS A 328 -4.04 -20.92 -15.23
N ASP A 329 -4.08 -20.48 -16.48
CA ASP A 329 -2.91 -20.00 -17.21
C ASP A 329 -2.37 -18.70 -16.56
N ALA A 330 -3.25 -17.81 -16.09
CA ALA A 330 -2.87 -16.60 -15.36
C ALA A 330 -2.19 -16.93 -14.01
N PHE A 331 -2.76 -17.84 -13.21
CA PHE A 331 -2.15 -18.30 -11.95
C PHE A 331 -0.78 -18.94 -12.19
N LEU A 332 -0.68 -19.79 -13.20
CA LEU A 332 0.57 -20.46 -13.54
C LEU A 332 1.63 -19.46 -14.03
N ALA A 333 1.26 -18.52 -14.91
CA ALA A 333 2.16 -17.46 -15.36
C ALA A 333 2.66 -16.59 -14.21
N SER A 334 1.75 -16.18 -13.30
CA SER A 334 2.12 -15.40 -12.10
C SER A 334 3.09 -16.16 -11.20
N ALA A 335 2.86 -17.46 -10.99
CA ALA A 335 3.76 -18.25 -10.18
C ALA A 335 5.12 -18.49 -10.84
N LEU A 336 5.16 -18.71 -12.15
CA LEU A 336 6.41 -18.79 -12.90
C LEU A 336 7.20 -17.47 -12.84
N TYR A 337 6.49 -16.34 -12.96
CA TYR A 337 7.08 -15.02 -12.76
C TYR A 337 7.67 -14.89 -11.36
N LEU A 338 6.88 -15.15 -10.32
CA LEU A 338 7.36 -15.07 -8.93
C LEU A 338 8.54 -16.02 -8.66
N ALA A 339 8.53 -17.21 -9.23
CA ALA A 339 9.62 -18.18 -9.12
C ALA A 339 10.92 -17.65 -9.73
N ASP A 340 10.87 -17.04 -10.93
CA ASP A 340 12.04 -16.42 -11.57
C ASP A 340 12.64 -15.28 -10.72
N TYR A 341 11.84 -14.66 -9.85
CA TYR A 341 12.27 -13.64 -8.88
C TYR A 341 12.57 -14.19 -7.47
N GLY A 342 12.71 -15.52 -7.32
CA GLY A 342 13.20 -16.16 -6.09
C GLY A 342 12.13 -16.43 -5.03
N ALA A 343 10.84 -16.44 -5.40
CA ALA A 343 9.75 -16.71 -4.46
C ALA A 343 9.49 -18.21 -4.18
N THR A 344 10.37 -19.10 -4.63
CA THR A 344 10.30 -20.55 -4.40
C THR A 344 10.77 -20.90 -3.00
N GLN A 345 10.13 -21.87 -2.34
CA GLN A 345 10.53 -22.40 -1.02
C GLN A 345 11.18 -23.76 -1.10
#